data_AF-A0A5Y7W970-F1
#
_entry.id   AF-A0A5Y7W970-F1
#
_cell.length_a   1.000
_cell.length_b   1.000
_cell.length_c   1.000
_cell.angle_alpha   90.00
_cell.angle_beta   90.00
_cell.angle_gamma   90.00
#
_symmetry.space_group_name_H-M   'P 1'
#
loop_
_entity.id
_entity.type
_entity.pdbx_description
1 polymer ?
#
loop_
_entity_poly.entity_id
_entity_poly.type
_entity_poly.pdbx_seq_one_letter_code
_entity_poly.pdbx_strand_id
1 'polypeptide(L)'
;MPFHVGSGCLPATISNSRIYRIAWSDTPPEMSSWEKGKEFFCSTHQTAALECIRTICHPPAGTTREDVVSRFELLRTLAYAGWEENIHSGLHGENYFCILDENSQEILSVTLDDAGNYTVNCQGYSETHHFTMETEPGVERTEHAEGASGTSCLPATTAPQTAAEYDAVWSAWEMAAPEGEARGRAAVVQEMRDCLNNGNPVLNVGAAGLTTLPDHLPPHITTLIIPDNNLTHLSTLPAGLQELIFAGNQLPSLPALPSGLRELIVVESPLTSLPELPSGLCKLWAFNNQLASLPALPPGLRELSVDGNLLPSLPALPSGLQSLSASHNQMASLPTLPPGLEELSVDDNQLGSLPALPLRLQKLSVSHNLLTHLSALPPGLQSLWATNNRLTSLSALPPGLEELVVFDNQLPSLPALPPGLRTLRASNNRLTRLPESITGLSSEATVHLEGNLLSERTLQTM
;
A
#
# COMPACT_ATOMS: atom_id res chain seq x y z
N MET A 1 5.56 8.94 -0.02
CA MET A 1 6.83 8.31 -0.45
C MET A 1 7.02 6.99 0.30
N PRO A 2 7.41 5.88 -0.35
CA PRO A 2 7.82 4.68 0.37
C PRO A 2 9.06 4.96 1.23
N PHE A 3 9.09 4.40 2.43
CA PHE A 3 10.27 4.46 3.29
C PHE A 3 11.22 3.34 2.88
N HIS A 4 12.43 3.72 2.47
CA HIS A 4 13.48 2.76 2.12
C HIS A 4 14.34 2.49 3.35
N VAL A 5 14.34 1.25 3.82
CA VAL A 5 15.23 0.79 4.91
C VAL A 5 16.22 -0.21 4.36
N GLY A 6 17.50 0.02 4.64
CA GLY A 6 18.61 -0.84 4.23
C GLY A 6 19.58 -0.13 3.29
N SER A 7 20.82 -0.63 3.24
CA SER A 7 21.81 -0.23 2.25
C SER A 7 22.12 -1.42 1.34
N GLY A 8 22.13 -1.20 0.03
CA GLY A 8 22.37 -2.23 -0.99
C GLY A 8 21.09 -2.86 -1.59
N CYS A 9 21.27 -3.97 -2.31
CA CYS A 9 20.31 -4.56 -3.26
C CYS A 9 19.10 -5.28 -2.64
N LEU A 10 18.75 -4.98 -1.39
CA LEU A 10 17.46 -5.32 -0.79
C LEU A 10 16.84 -4.03 -0.21
N PRO A 11 16.38 -3.08 -1.05
CA PRO A 11 15.53 -2.03 -0.55
C PRO A 11 14.19 -2.65 -0.18
N ALA A 12 13.95 -2.84 1.11
CA ALA A 12 12.59 -3.03 1.60
C ALA A 12 11.87 -1.70 1.37
N THR A 13 11.06 -1.65 0.32
CA THR A 13 10.14 -0.54 0.06
C THR A 13 8.98 -0.74 1.03
N ILE A 14 9.01 -0.04 2.16
CA ILE A 14 7.88 -0.03 3.08
C ILE A 14 6.90 1.01 2.50
N SER A 15 5.93 0.50 1.75
CA SER A 15 4.79 1.29 1.27
C SER A 15 3.95 1.76 2.46
N ASN A 16 3.20 2.85 2.28
CA ASN A 16 2.20 3.27 3.26
C ASN A 16 1.18 2.15 3.54
N SER A 17 0.93 1.25 2.57
CA SER A 17 0.13 0.03 2.75
C SER A 17 0.76 -0.98 3.71
N ARG A 18 2.10 -1.11 3.78
CA ARG A 18 2.77 -1.95 4.80
C ARG A 18 2.73 -1.32 6.20
N ILE A 19 2.80 0.01 6.29
CA ILE A 19 2.61 0.75 7.56
C ILE A 19 1.16 0.60 8.05
N TYR A 20 0.19 0.71 7.15
CA TYR A 20 -1.23 0.50 7.46
C TYR A 20 -1.52 -0.94 7.90
N ARG A 21 -0.90 -1.93 7.23
CA ARG A 21 -0.96 -3.35 7.62
C ARG A 21 -0.43 -3.60 9.03
N ILE A 22 0.70 -2.98 9.42
CA ILE A 22 1.28 -3.15 10.76
C ILE A 22 0.42 -2.47 11.83
N ALA A 23 -0.23 -1.35 11.52
CA ALA A 23 -1.04 -0.60 12.48
C ALA A 23 -2.38 -1.28 12.86
N TRP A 24 -2.90 -2.18 12.02
CA TRP A 24 -4.24 -2.78 12.18
C TRP A 24 -4.25 -4.31 12.07
N SER A 25 -3.08 -4.93 12.11
CA SER A 25 -2.92 -6.39 12.19
C SER A 25 -2.76 -6.80 13.64
N ASP A 26 -3.68 -7.61 14.18
CA ASP A 26 -3.50 -8.30 15.46
C ASP A 26 -2.48 -9.46 15.37
N THR A 27 -2.01 -9.79 14.16
CA THR A 27 -0.90 -10.70 13.94
C THR A 27 0.44 -9.95 14.05
N PRO A 28 1.34 -10.33 15.00
CA PRO A 28 2.70 -9.80 14.99
C PRO A 28 3.37 -10.15 13.66
N PRO A 29 4.25 -9.28 13.12
CA PRO A 29 4.90 -9.55 11.84
C PRO A 29 5.65 -10.89 11.92
N GLU A 30 5.32 -11.82 11.03
CA GLU A 30 6.03 -13.09 10.94
C GLU A 30 7.51 -12.85 10.62
N MET A 31 8.39 -13.46 11.41
CA MET A 31 9.82 -13.49 11.10
C MET A 31 10.03 -14.22 9.77
N SER A 32 10.86 -13.65 8.90
CA SER A 32 11.21 -14.26 7.62
C SER A 32 11.77 -15.69 7.81
N SER A 33 11.58 -16.58 6.83
CA SER A 33 12.17 -17.93 6.86
C SER A 33 13.70 -17.89 7.10
N TRP A 34 14.35 -16.81 6.66
CA TRP A 34 15.76 -16.52 6.97
C TRP A 34 15.99 -16.19 8.45
N GLU A 35 15.15 -15.39 9.10
CA GLU A 35 15.29 -15.09 10.53
C GLU A 35 15.05 -16.30 11.44
N LYS A 36 14.27 -17.29 11.00
CA LYS A 36 14.09 -18.58 11.68
C LYS A 36 15.28 -19.54 11.44
N GLY A 37 15.92 -19.49 10.27
CA GLY A 37 17.04 -20.39 9.91
C GLY A 37 18.45 -19.81 10.08
N LYS A 38 18.62 -18.50 10.33
CA LYS A 38 19.94 -17.84 10.40
C LYS A 38 20.82 -18.37 11.54
N GLU A 39 20.21 -18.92 12.59
CA GLU A 39 20.92 -19.51 13.74
C GLU A 39 21.66 -20.81 13.36
N PHE A 40 21.28 -21.46 12.25
CA PHE A 40 21.94 -22.66 11.76
C PHE A 40 23.29 -22.39 11.11
N PHE A 41 23.56 -21.14 10.73
CA PHE A 41 24.76 -20.75 9.99
C PHE A 41 25.62 -19.79 10.82
N CYS A 42 26.93 -20.02 10.85
CA CYS A 42 27.88 -19.11 11.51
C CYS A 42 27.85 -17.73 10.82
N SER A 43 28.07 -16.63 11.56
CA SER A 43 28.01 -15.26 11.03
C SER A 43 28.92 -15.00 9.82
N THR A 44 30.01 -15.75 9.68
CA THR A 44 30.92 -15.71 8.51
C THR A 44 30.36 -16.43 7.27
N HIS A 45 29.45 -17.39 7.44
CA HIS A 45 28.85 -18.20 6.38
C HIS A 45 27.40 -17.83 6.07
N GLN A 46 26.75 -17.01 6.92
CA GLN A 46 25.38 -16.53 6.74
C GLN A 46 25.15 -15.83 5.39
N THR A 47 26.10 -15.04 4.90
CA THR A 47 25.95 -14.38 3.60
C THR A 47 25.95 -15.38 2.44
N ALA A 48 26.81 -16.40 2.50
CA ALA A 48 26.86 -17.46 1.49
C ALA A 48 25.65 -18.40 1.54
N ALA A 49 25.16 -18.70 2.76
CA ALA A 49 23.95 -19.48 2.97
C ALA A 49 22.70 -18.75 2.47
N LEU A 50 22.60 -17.43 2.71
CA LEU A 50 21.50 -16.61 2.21
C LEU A 50 21.45 -16.55 0.68
N GLU A 51 22.59 -16.37 0.01
CA GLU A 51 22.66 -16.43 -1.46
C GLU A 51 22.31 -17.82 -2.00
N CYS A 52 22.68 -18.88 -1.29
CA CYS A 52 22.30 -20.24 -1.67
C CYS A 52 20.78 -20.46 -1.56
N ILE A 53 20.16 -20.09 -0.43
CA ILE A 53 18.71 -20.15 -0.23
C ILE A 53 17.99 -19.28 -1.25
N ARG A 54 18.49 -18.08 -1.54
CA ARG A 54 17.92 -17.19 -2.55
C ARG A 54 17.90 -17.84 -3.92
N THR A 55 18.98 -18.54 -4.30
CA THR A 55 19.06 -19.21 -5.60
C THR A 55 18.19 -20.47 -5.66
N ILE A 56 17.98 -21.14 -4.54
CA ILE A 56 17.01 -22.26 -4.44
C ILE A 56 15.59 -21.73 -4.62
N CYS A 57 15.24 -20.60 -3.99
CA CYS A 57 13.91 -20.01 -4.16
C CYS A 57 13.70 -19.33 -5.52
N HIS A 58 14.76 -19.05 -6.28
CA HIS A 58 14.69 -18.40 -7.60
C HIS A 58 15.71 -19.06 -8.56
N PRO A 59 15.43 -20.28 -9.06
CA PRO A 59 16.37 -21.03 -9.86
C PRO A 59 16.60 -20.36 -11.24
N PRO A 60 17.85 -20.22 -11.71
CA PRO A 60 18.12 -19.75 -13.08
C PRO A 60 17.59 -20.73 -14.14
N ALA A 61 17.24 -20.22 -15.32
CA ALA A 61 16.70 -21.03 -16.41
C ALA A 61 17.68 -22.15 -16.82
N GLY A 62 17.22 -23.41 -16.80
CA GLY A 62 18.03 -24.59 -17.08
C GLY A 62 18.68 -25.25 -15.86
N THR A 63 18.29 -24.89 -14.64
CA THR A 63 18.73 -25.55 -13.41
C THR A 63 18.36 -27.03 -13.43
N THR A 64 19.37 -27.90 -13.32
CA THR A 64 19.20 -29.36 -13.35
C THR A 64 19.01 -29.92 -11.93
N ARG A 65 18.58 -31.18 -11.83
CA ARG A 65 18.46 -31.89 -10.54
C ARG A 65 19.80 -31.91 -9.80
N GLU A 66 20.88 -32.13 -10.52
CA GLU A 66 22.25 -32.15 -9.98
C GLU A 66 22.64 -30.80 -9.37
N ASP A 67 22.18 -29.69 -9.94
CA ASP A 67 22.43 -28.34 -9.40
C ASP A 67 21.69 -28.11 -8.08
N VAL A 68 20.47 -28.63 -7.95
CA VAL A 68 19.66 -28.53 -6.71
C VAL A 68 20.29 -29.38 -5.61
N VAL A 69 20.69 -30.61 -5.93
CA VAL A 69 21.41 -31.51 -5.00
C VAL A 69 22.71 -30.84 -4.53
N SER A 70 23.51 -30.29 -5.45
CA SER A 70 24.77 -29.62 -5.11
C SER A 70 24.58 -28.42 -4.20
N ARG A 71 23.45 -27.70 -4.29
CA ARG A 71 23.16 -26.53 -3.46
C ARG A 71 22.67 -26.89 -2.06
N PHE A 72 21.87 -27.95 -1.92
CA PHE A 72 21.48 -28.49 -0.62
C PHE A 72 22.69 -29.10 0.10
N GLU A 73 23.60 -29.77 -0.63
CA GLU A 73 24.88 -30.23 -0.06
C GLU A 73 25.78 -29.06 0.36
N LEU A 74 25.83 -27.98 -0.43
CA LEU A 74 26.54 -26.76 -0.04
C LEU A 74 25.95 -26.14 1.23
N LEU A 75 24.61 -26.06 1.34
CA LEU A 75 23.94 -25.58 2.56
C LEU A 75 24.27 -26.45 3.77
N ARG A 76 24.35 -27.78 3.59
CA ARG A 76 24.76 -28.71 4.64
C ARG A 76 26.19 -28.44 5.12
N THR A 77 27.13 -28.21 4.20
CA THR A 77 28.53 -27.89 4.58
C THR A 77 28.71 -26.52 5.25
N LEU A 78 27.74 -25.60 5.09
CA LEU A 78 27.78 -24.26 5.69
C LEU A 78 27.09 -24.21 7.07
N ALA A 79 26.34 -25.26 7.45
CA ALA A 79 25.64 -25.36 8.72
C ALA A 79 26.58 -25.73 9.89
N TYR A 80 26.18 -25.40 11.12
CA TYR A 80 26.89 -25.86 12.33
C TYR A 80 26.84 -27.39 12.46
N ALA A 81 27.92 -27.99 12.98
CA ALA A 81 27.96 -29.41 13.31
C ALA A 81 26.80 -29.77 14.28
N GLY A 82 25.92 -30.67 13.84
CA GLY A 82 24.69 -31.05 14.55
C GLY A 82 23.39 -30.52 13.94
N TRP A 83 23.45 -29.49 13.09
CA TRP A 83 22.30 -28.95 12.33
C TRP A 83 22.25 -29.46 10.88
N GLU A 84 23.31 -30.10 10.41
CA GLU A 84 23.39 -30.78 9.11
C GLU A 84 22.29 -31.83 8.93
N GLU A 85 21.83 -32.42 10.02
CA GLU A 85 20.78 -33.43 10.04
C GLU A 85 19.38 -32.85 9.76
N ASN A 86 19.19 -31.53 9.84
CA ASN A 86 17.92 -30.87 9.55
C ASN A 86 17.77 -30.45 8.08
N ILE A 87 18.81 -30.62 7.27
CA ILE A 87 18.82 -30.34 5.83
C ILE A 87 18.79 -31.68 5.10
N HIS A 88 17.65 -32.00 4.51
CA HIS A 88 17.41 -33.31 3.92
C HIS A 88 17.34 -33.26 2.40
N SER A 89 18.02 -34.22 1.78
CA SER A 89 17.88 -34.61 0.39
C SER A 89 17.25 -36.01 0.33
N GLY A 90 15.99 -36.09 -0.10
CA GLY A 90 15.33 -37.36 -0.44
C GLY A 90 14.36 -37.97 0.58
N LEU A 91 13.88 -37.21 1.58
CA LEU A 91 13.12 -37.77 2.71
C LEU A 91 11.78 -38.44 2.33
N HIS A 92 11.17 -38.02 1.21
CA HIS A 92 9.89 -38.54 0.69
C HIS A 92 9.98 -39.08 -0.75
N GLY A 93 11.19 -39.37 -1.22
CA GLY A 93 11.48 -39.78 -2.58
C GLY A 93 12.67 -39.01 -3.14
N GLU A 94 13.28 -39.54 -4.20
CA GLU A 94 14.55 -39.06 -4.77
C GLU A 94 14.57 -37.62 -5.27
N ASN A 95 13.39 -36.98 -5.35
CA ASN A 95 13.19 -35.64 -5.89
C ASN A 95 12.62 -34.62 -4.87
N TYR A 96 12.67 -34.92 -3.57
CA TYR A 96 12.19 -34.04 -2.50
C TYR A 96 13.34 -33.54 -1.61
N PHE A 97 13.44 -32.23 -1.41
CA PHE A 97 14.48 -31.60 -0.58
C PHE A 97 13.83 -30.68 0.46
N CYS A 98 14.25 -30.71 1.71
CA CYS A 98 13.66 -29.84 2.74
C CYS A 98 14.65 -29.38 3.82
N ILE A 99 14.33 -28.25 4.46
CA ILE A 99 15.01 -27.71 5.63
C ILE A 99 13.99 -27.67 6.76
N LEU A 100 14.30 -28.34 7.87
CA LEU A 100 13.48 -28.42 9.05
C LEU A 100 13.94 -27.44 10.15
N ASP A 101 13.00 -26.96 10.95
CA ASP A 101 13.30 -26.22 12.18
C ASP A 101 13.61 -27.14 13.37
N GLU A 102 13.91 -26.55 14.53
CA GLU A 102 14.23 -27.30 15.76
C GLU A 102 13.09 -28.21 16.25
N ASN A 103 11.85 -27.95 15.80
CA ASN A 103 10.65 -28.73 16.12
C ASN A 103 10.28 -29.73 15.00
N SER A 104 11.17 -29.95 14.03
CA SER A 104 10.95 -30.81 12.86
C SER A 104 9.81 -30.34 11.93
N GLN A 105 9.51 -29.04 11.89
CA GLN A 105 8.59 -28.44 10.92
C GLN A 105 9.33 -27.89 9.70
N GLU A 106 8.71 -28.00 8.52
CA GLU A 106 9.31 -27.54 7.27
C GLU A 106 9.38 -26.00 7.18
N ILE A 107 10.60 -25.48 7.12
CA ILE A 107 10.87 -24.07 6.85
C ILE A 107 10.83 -23.80 5.33
N LEU A 108 11.45 -24.71 4.57
CA LEU A 108 11.61 -24.66 3.12
C LEU A 108 11.55 -26.09 2.59
N SER A 109 10.72 -26.36 1.59
CA SER A 109 10.77 -27.61 0.84
C SER A 109 10.72 -27.38 -0.67
N VAL A 110 11.34 -28.29 -1.41
CA VAL A 110 11.51 -28.22 -2.85
C VAL A 110 11.20 -29.59 -3.44
N THR A 111 10.35 -29.63 -4.47
CA THR A 111 10.00 -30.86 -5.18
C THR A 111 10.29 -30.71 -6.67
N LEU A 112 10.92 -31.73 -7.24
CA LEU A 112 11.12 -31.89 -8.69
C LEU A 112 10.21 -33.01 -9.19
N ASP A 113 9.38 -32.76 -10.20
CA ASP A 113 8.57 -33.83 -10.81
C ASP A 113 9.24 -34.43 -12.07
N ASP A 114 8.77 -35.60 -12.50
CA ASP A 114 9.30 -36.31 -13.67
C ASP A 114 9.02 -35.56 -15.00
N ALA A 115 8.20 -34.50 -14.96
CA ALA A 115 7.92 -33.60 -16.08
C ALA A 115 8.86 -32.37 -16.09
N GLY A 116 9.77 -32.26 -15.12
CA GLY A 116 10.75 -31.17 -15.03
C GLY A 116 10.23 -29.91 -14.33
N ASN A 117 9.08 -29.94 -13.65
CA ASN A 117 8.59 -28.83 -12.85
C ASN A 117 9.32 -28.75 -11.51
N TYR A 118 9.66 -27.53 -11.10
CA TYR A 118 10.35 -27.22 -9.85
C TYR A 118 9.43 -26.43 -8.93
N THR A 119 8.97 -27.04 -7.84
CA THR A 119 8.07 -26.42 -6.86
C THR A 119 8.80 -26.09 -5.58
N VAL A 120 8.79 -24.83 -5.17
CA VAL A 120 9.33 -24.34 -3.89
C VAL A 120 8.19 -24.00 -2.94
N ASN A 121 8.26 -24.53 -1.73
CA ASN A 121 7.30 -24.29 -0.65
C ASN A 121 8.00 -23.63 0.54
N CYS A 122 7.48 -22.48 0.97
CA CYS A 122 7.96 -21.71 2.11
C CYS A 122 6.78 -21.25 2.97
N GLN A 123 6.56 -21.86 4.14
CA GLN A 123 5.60 -21.40 5.17
C GLN A 123 4.30 -20.77 4.61
N GLY A 124 3.54 -21.54 3.82
CA GLY A 124 2.25 -21.13 3.26
C GLY A 124 2.30 -20.51 1.86
N TYR A 125 3.49 -20.19 1.35
CA TYR A 125 3.72 -19.78 -0.04
C TYR A 125 4.25 -20.96 -0.86
N SER A 126 3.66 -21.21 -2.02
CA SER A 126 4.06 -22.28 -2.95
C SER A 126 4.19 -21.69 -4.36
N GLU A 127 5.36 -21.86 -4.97
CA GLU A 127 5.63 -21.37 -6.33
C GLU A 127 6.18 -22.53 -7.17
N THR A 128 5.57 -22.74 -8.34
CA THR A 128 5.97 -23.79 -9.28
C THR A 128 6.51 -23.17 -10.55
N HIS A 129 7.75 -23.50 -10.91
CA HIS A 129 8.40 -23.09 -12.13
C HIS A 129 8.28 -24.19 -13.19
N HIS A 130 7.66 -23.84 -14.33
CA HIS A 130 7.50 -24.73 -15.48
C HIS A 130 8.69 -24.60 -16.44
N PHE A 131 9.40 -25.70 -16.70
CA PHE A 131 10.48 -25.74 -17.68
C PHE A 131 10.03 -26.55 -18.90
N THR A 132 9.55 -25.86 -19.94
CA THR A 132 9.15 -26.49 -21.21
C THR A 132 10.38 -26.82 -22.06
N MET A 133 10.49 -28.06 -22.54
CA MET A 133 11.25 -28.38 -23.76
C MET A 133 10.33 -28.18 -24.96
N GLU A 134 10.76 -27.35 -25.91
CA GLU A 134 10.08 -27.10 -27.19
C GLU A 134 9.85 -28.40 -27.97
N THR A 135 8.63 -28.63 -28.44
CA THR A 135 8.36 -29.38 -29.67
C THR A 135 7.15 -28.79 -30.41
N GLU A 136 7.32 -28.63 -31.73
CA GLU A 136 6.38 -28.02 -32.70
C GLU A 136 5.15 -28.91 -33.05
N PRO A 137 4.13 -28.38 -33.78
CA PRO A 137 2.74 -28.81 -33.68
C PRO A 137 2.32 -29.94 -34.64
N GLY A 138 1.36 -30.75 -34.21
CA GLY A 138 0.72 -31.80 -35.00
C GLY A 138 -0.82 -31.68 -35.00
N VAL A 139 -1.38 -31.64 -36.20
CA VAL A 139 -2.80 -31.48 -36.57
C VAL A 139 -3.56 -32.81 -36.49
N GLU A 140 -4.83 -32.79 -36.06
CA GLU A 140 -6.06 -33.39 -36.68
C GLU A 140 -7.21 -33.40 -35.65
N ARG A 141 -8.30 -32.63 -35.82
CA ARG A 141 -9.58 -32.95 -36.52
C ARG A 141 -10.28 -34.18 -35.88
N THR A 142 -11.55 -34.16 -35.45
CA THR A 142 -12.78 -33.68 -36.10
C THR A 142 -13.96 -33.57 -35.11
N GLU A 143 -14.86 -32.62 -35.40
CA GLU A 143 -16.34 -32.63 -35.34
C GLU A 143 -17.10 -33.42 -34.24
N HIS A 144 -17.98 -32.72 -33.53
CA HIS A 144 -19.44 -32.85 -33.73
C HIS A 144 -20.22 -31.75 -32.99
N ALA A 145 -21.43 -31.51 -33.50
CA ALA A 145 -22.27 -30.34 -33.33
C ALA A 145 -23.43 -30.53 -32.31
N GLU A 146 -24.14 -29.41 -32.10
CA GLU A 146 -25.55 -29.24 -31.71
C GLU A 146 -25.96 -29.09 -30.24
N GLY A 147 -26.73 -28.01 -30.03
CA GLY A 147 -27.82 -27.89 -29.07
C GLY A 147 -27.42 -27.39 -27.68
N ALA A 148 -28.08 -26.46 -27.02
CA ALA A 148 -29.30 -25.73 -27.30
C ALA A 148 -29.32 -24.48 -26.41
N SER A 149 -29.98 -23.43 -26.88
CA SER A 149 -30.38 -22.28 -26.07
C SER A 149 -31.16 -22.74 -24.84
N GLY A 150 -30.64 -22.42 -23.66
CA GLY A 150 -31.34 -22.48 -22.39
C GLY A 150 -31.33 -21.11 -21.74
N THR A 151 -32.23 -20.23 -22.19
CA THR A 151 -32.63 -19.05 -21.40
C THR A 151 -33.25 -19.54 -20.10
N SER A 152 -32.48 -19.59 -19.02
CA SER A 152 -33.01 -19.71 -17.67
C SER A 152 -32.99 -18.33 -17.04
N CYS A 153 -34.13 -17.64 -17.15
CA CYS A 153 -34.43 -16.48 -16.33
C CYS A 153 -34.36 -16.90 -14.86
N LEU A 154 -33.33 -16.45 -14.14
CA LEU A 154 -33.36 -16.46 -12.68
C LEU A 154 -34.36 -15.39 -12.22
N PRO A 155 -35.38 -15.72 -11.41
CA PRO A 155 -36.23 -14.71 -10.81
C PRO A 155 -35.38 -13.89 -9.83
N ALA A 156 -35.68 -12.60 -9.71
CA ALA A 156 -35.03 -11.69 -8.76
C ALA A 156 -35.00 -12.34 -7.36
N THR A 157 -33.81 -12.74 -6.91
CA THR A 157 -33.59 -13.41 -5.64
C THR A 157 -33.86 -12.41 -4.52
N THR A 158 -34.96 -12.62 -3.81
CA THR A 158 -35.20 -12.01 -2.50
C THR A 158 -34.05 -12.35 -1.56
N ALA A 159 -33.56 -11.37 -0.80
CA ALA A 159 -32.47 -11.56 0.14
C ALA A 159 -32.76 -12.70 1.13
N PRO A 160 -31.77 -13.56 1.47
CA PRO A 160 -31.92 -14.64 2.44
C PRO A 160 -32.44 -14.10 3.78
N GLN A 161 -33.43 -14.78 4.36
CA GLN A 161 -34.09 -14.41 5.62
C GLN A 161 -33.70 -15.32 6.79
N THR A 162 -33.14 -16.50 6.52
CA THR A 162 -32.73 -17.47 7.55
C THR A 162 -31.25 -17.82 7.45
N ALA A 163 -30.64 -18.19 8.58
CA ALA A 163 -29.23 -18.64 8.62
C ALA A 163 -28.96 -19.82 7.67
N ALA A 164 -29.94 -20.70 7.47
CA ALA A 164 -29.84 -21.83 6.55
C ALA A 164 -29.80 -21.40 5.07
N GLU A 165 -30.51 -20.32 4.72
CA GLU A 165 -30.48 -19.76 3.36
C GLU A 165 -29.14 -19.07 3.08
N TYR A 166 -28.57 -18.35 4.07
CA TYR A 166 -27.21 -17.81 3.97
C TYR A 166 -26.18 -18.93 3.79
N ASP A 167 -26.25 -19.98 4.60
CA ASP A 167 -25.33 -21.12 4.53
C ASP A 167 -25.40 -21.84 3.17
N ALA A 168 -26.59 -21.96 2.58
CA ALA A 168 -26.77 -22.51 1.25
C ALA A 168 -26.11 -21.65 0.16
N VAL A 169 -26.24 -20.32 0.23
CA VAL A 169 -25.58 -19.38 -0.70
C VAL A 169 -24.06 -19.47 -0.58
N TRP A 170 -23.53 -19.50 0.65
CA TRP A 170 -22.09 -19.56 0.89
C TRP A 170 -21.50 -20.89 0.44
N SER A 171 -22.19 -22.00 0.73
CA SER A 171 -21.77 -23.34 0.33
C SER A 171 -21.79 -23.48 -1.21
N ALA A 172 -22.77 -22.88 -1.90
CA ALA A 172 -22.78 -22.85 -3.36
C ALA A 172 -21.58 -22.06 -3.94
N TRP A 173 -21.22 -20.93 -3.32
CA TRP A 173 -20.06 -20.12 -3.73
C TRP A 173 -18.71 -20.82 -3.47
N GLU A 174 -18.60 -21.52 -2.34
CA GLU A 174 -17.43 -22.35 -2.00
C GLU A 174 -17.24 -23.49 -3.02
N MET A 175 -18.31 -24.19 -3.35
CA MET A 175 -18.28 -25.28 -4.34
C MET A 175 -17.99 -24.80 -5.77
N ALA A 176 -18.26 -23.53 -6.07
CA ALA A 176 -17.95 -22.90 -7.35
C ALA A 176 -16.51 -22.31 -7.40
N ALA A 177 -15.61 -22.74 -6.51
CA ALA A 177 -14.22 -22.28 -6.47
C ALA A 177 -13.43 -22.68 -7.74
N PRO A 178 -12.76 -21.73 -8.41
CA PRO A 178 -11.71 -22.01 -9.37
C PRO A 178 -10.55 -22.77 -8.72
N GLU A 179 -9.73 -23.42 -9.55
CA GLU A 179 -8.51 -24.07 -9.10
C GLU A 179 -7.59 -23.08 -8.36
N GLY A 180 -7.13 -23.45 -7.16
CA GLY A 180 -6.32 -22.61 -6.29
C GLY A 180 -7.09 -21.75 -5.28
N GLU A 181 -8.39 -21.47 -5.50
CA GLU A 181 -9.19 -20.63 -4.58
C GLU A 181 -9.91 -21.43 -3.48
N ALA A 182 -10.04 -22.75 -3.60
CA ALA A 182 -10.90 -23.55 -2.73
C ALA A 182 -10.61 -23.39 -1.23
N ARG A 183 -9.33 -23.39 -0.83
CA ARG A 183 -8.94 -23.17 0.58
C ARG A 183 -9.28 -21.76 1.06
N GLY A 184 -9.07 -20.76 0.20
CA GLY A 184 -9.41 -19.36 0.48
C GLY A 184 -10.90 -19.17 0.66
N ARG A 185 -11.71 -19.69 -0.26
CA ARG A 185 -13.18 -19.62 -0.18
C ARG A 185 -13.70 -20.34 1.06
N ALA A 186 -13.19 -21.53 1.37
CA ALA A 186 -13.56 -22.26 2.59
C ALA A 186 -13.27 -21.46 3.87
N ALA A 187 -12.11 -20.78 3.94
CA ALA A 187 -11.78 -19.91 5.07
C ALA A 187 -12.76 -18.73 5.19
N VAL A 188 -13.10 -18.08 4.09
CA VAL A 188 -14.07 -16.96 4.09
C VAL A 188 -15.47 -17.43 4.47
N VAL A 189 -15.92 -18.59 3.98
CA VAL A 189 -17.21 -19.18 4.38
C VAL A 189 -17.21 -19.47 5.87
N GLN A 190 -16.12 -20.00 6.41
CA GLN A 190 -16.00 -20.26 7.85
C GLN A 190 -16.08 -18.95 8.65
N GLU A 191 -15.36 -17.90 8.25
CA GLU A 191 -15.43 -16.58 8.88
C GLU A 191 -16.84 -15.98 8.82
N MET A 192 -17.54 -16.10 7.70
CA MET A 192 -18.93 -15.65 7.56
C MET A 192 -19.89 -16.42 8.48
N ARG A 193 -19.72 -17.75 8.61
CA ARG A 193 -20.48 -18.59 9.55
C ARG A 193 -20.21 -18.18 10.98
N ASP A 194 -18.95 -17.96 11.32
CA ASP A 194 -18.55 -17.55 12.66
C ASP A 194 -19.17 -16.19 12.99
N CYS A 195 -19.07 -15.21 12.07
CA CYS A 195 -19.72 -13.90 12.22
C CYS A 195 -21.23 -14.02 12.50
N LEU A 196 -21.94 -14.90 11.79
CA LEU A 196 -23.39 -15.08 11.94
C LEU A 196 -23.74 -15.78 13.26
N ASN A 197 -22.90 -16.71 13.72
CA ASN A 197 -23.13 -17.46 14.96
C ASN A 197 -22.77 -16.66 16.23
N ASN A 198 -21.67 -15.92 16.21
CA ASN A 198 -21.15 -15.18 17.37
C ASN A 198 -21.60 -13.70 17.39
N GLY A 199 -22.19 -13.20 16.30
CA GLY A 199 -22.61 -11.81 16.17
C GLY A 199 -21.45 -10.82 15.98
N ASN A 200 -20.27 -11.30 15.55
CA ASN A 200 -19.11 -10.46 15.26
C ASN A 200 -19.47 -9.46 14.14
N PRO A 201 -19.32 -8.14 14.38
CA PRO A 201 -19.66 -7.13 13.40
C PRO A 201 -18.55 -6.90 12.35
N VAL A 202 -17.38 -7.53 12.49
CA VAL A 202 -16.24 -7.38 11.59
C VAL A 202 -16.07 -8.63 10.74
N LEU A 203 -16.12 -8.46 9.42
CA LEU A 203 -15.79 -9.51 8.46
C LEU A 203 -14.51 -9.13 7.71
N ASN A 204 -13.46 -9.95 7.86
CA ASN A 204 -12.24 -9.86 7.06
C ASN A 204 -12.17 -11.06 6.13
N VAL A 205 -12.19 -10.83 4.82
CA VAL A 205 -12.17 -11.93 3.84
C VAL A 205 -10.77 -12.48 3.58
N GLY A 206 -9.72 -11.89 4.18
CA GLY A 206 -8.34 -12.31 4.02
C GLY A 206 -7.80 -12.10 2.60
N ALA A 207 -6.48 -12.27 2.45
CA ALA A 207 -5.79 -12.17 1.16
C ALA A 207 -5.57 -13.58 0.59
N ALA A 208 -6.57 -14.09 -0.13
CA ALA A 208 -6.56 -15.47 -0.63
C ALA A 208 -6.64 -15.58 -2.16
N GLY A 209 -6.37 -14.47 -2.86
CA GLY A 209 -6.42 -14.41 -4.32
C GLY A 209 -7.84 -14.59 -4.90
N LEU A 210 -8.87 -14.28 -4.10
CA LEU A 210 -10.28 -14.46 -4.46
C LEU A 210 -10.62 -13.66 -5.72
N THR A 211 -11.34 -14.28 -6.65
CA THR A 211 -11.82 -13.59 -7.87
C THR A 211 -13.24 -13.04 -7.74
N THR A 212 -14.05 -13.62 -6.86
CA THR A 212 -15.42 -13.19 -6.55
C THR A 212 -15.69 -13.27 -5.04
N LEU A 213 -16.75 -12.61 -4.60
CA LEU A 213 -17.35 -12.78 -3.28
C LEU A 213 -18.80 -13.28 -3.44
N PRO A 214 -19.38 -13.94 -2.42
CA PRO A 214 -20.77 -14.37 -2.47
C PRO A 214 -21.72 -13.16 -2.59
N ASP A 215 -22.89 -13.38 -3.19
CA ASP A 215 -23.88 -12.32 -3.43
C ASP A 215 -24.46 -11.72 -2.15
N HIS A 216 -24.43 -12.49 -1.05
CA HIS A 216 -24.97 -12.08 0.24
C HIS A 216 -23.94 -12.25 1.35
N LEU A 217 -23.47 -11.12 1.88
CA LEU A 217 -22.65 -11.06 3.09
C LEU A 217 -23.53 -11.08 4.35
N PRO A 218 -23.00 -11.44 5.52
CA PRO A 218 -23.77 -11.44 6.75
C PRO A 218 -24.37 -10.04 7.02
N PRO A 219 -25.69 -9.94 7.32
CA PRO A 219 -26.41 -8.66 7.27
C PRO A 219 -26.10 -7.71 8.43
N HIS A 220 -25.55 -8.23 9.54
CA HIS A 220 -25.27 -7.49 10.77
C HIS A 220 -23.86 -6.89 10.84
N ILE A 221 -23.01 -7.11 9.82
CA ILE A 221 -21.65 -6.58 9.81
C ILE A 221 -21.66 -5.05 9.72
N THR A 222 -20.78 -4.41 10.48
CA THR A 222 -20.54 -2.96 10.43
C THR A 222 -19.21 -2.64 9.77
N THR A 223 -18.24 -3.57 9.78
CA THR A 223 -16.93 -3.38 9.17
C THR A 223 -16.63 -4.53 8.22
N LEU A 224 -16.28 -4.18 6.98
CA LEU A 224 -15.91 -5.13 5.93
C LEU A 224 -14.50 -4.81 5.44
N ILE A 225 -13.61 -5.79 5.55
CA ILE A 225 -12.20 -5.68 5.16
C ILE A 225 -11.94 -6.67 4.03
N ILE A 226 -11.52 -6.12 2.88
CA ILE A 226 -11.22 -6.86 1.65
C ILE A 226 -9.81 -6.48 1.20
N PRO A 227 -8.77 -7.17 1.72
CA PRO A 227 -7.39 -6.91 1.36
C PRO A 227 -6.91 -7.83 0.23
N ASP A 228 -6.06 -7.33 -0.66
CA ASP A 228 -5.16 -8.07 -1.55
C ASP A 228 -5.79 -9.33 -2.19
N ASN A 229 -6.82 -9.13 -3.01
CA ASN A 229 -7.51 -10.18 -3.77
C ASN A 229 -7.58 -9.79 -5.26
N ASN A 230 -8.12 -10.68 -6.09
CA ASN A 230 -8.29 -10.45 -7.53
C ASN A 230 -9.75 -10.16 -7.88
N LEU A 231 -10.48 -9.47 -7.00
CA LEU A 231 -11.90 -9.24 -7.20
C LEU A 231 -12.12 -8.33 -8.42
N THR A 232 -12.95 -8.83 -9.34
CA THR A 232 -13.36 -8.10 -10.55
C THR A 232 -14.78 -7.53 -10.44
N HIS A 233 -15.55 -7.97 -9.44
CA HIS A 233 -16.89 -7.52 -9.15
C HIS A 233 -17.15 -7.60 -7.64
N LEU A 234 -17.94 -6.67 -7.11
CA LEU A 234 -18.40 -6.67 -5.73
C LEU A 234 -19.93 -6.62 -5.70
N SER A 235 -20.55 -7.53 -4.95
CA SER A 235 -21.99 -7.63 -4.76
C SER A 235 -22.55 -6.49 -3.90
N THR A 236 -23.86 -6.48 -3.65
CA THR A 236 -24.51 -5.47 -2.83
C THR A 236 -24.00 -5.49 -1.40
N LEU A 237 -23.52 -4.34 -0.92
CA LEU A 237 -23.02 -4.17 0.44
C LEU A 237 -24.16 -4.23 1.48
N PRO A 238 -23.93 -4.77 2.68
CA PRO A 238 -24.91 -4.77 3.76
C PRO A 238 -25.35 -3.36 4.15
N ALA A 239 -26.66 -3.16 4.36
CA ALA A 239 -27.23 -1.85 4.66
C ALA A 239 -26.73 -1.24 5.98
N GLY A 240 -26.31 -2.09 6.93
CA GLY A 240 -25.77 -1.68 8.24
C GLY A 240 -24.28 -1.32 8.25
N LEU A 241 -23.59 -1.43 7.11
CA LEU A 241 -22.15 -1.21 7.03
C LEU A 241 -21.79 0.25 7.36
N GLN A 242 -20.80 0.42 8.23
CA GLN A 242 -20.27 1.71 8.68
C GLN A 242 -18.85 1.94 8.16
N GLU A 243 -18.07 0.88 7.97
CA GLU A 243 -16.69 0.94 7.52
C GLU A 243 -16.44 -0.06 6.39
N LEU A 244 -15.84 0.42 5.30
CA LEU A 244 -15.39 -0.41 4.19
C LEU A 244 -13.90 -0.15 3.95
N ILE A 245 -13.10 -1.21 4.07
CA ILE A 245 -11.69 -1.23 3.69
C ILE A 245 -11.53 -2.15 2.49
N PHE A 246 -11.13 -1.58 1.36
CA PHE A 246 -10.94 -2.29 0.10
C PHE A 246 -9.54 -1.98 -0.44
N ALA A 247 -8.64 -2.96 -0.39
CA ALA A 247 -7.24 -2.74 -0.76
C ALA A 247 -6.76 -3.78 -1.78
N GLY A 248 -5.94 -3.37 -2.74
CA GLY A 248 -5.20 -4.30 -3.61
C GLY A 248 -6.09 -5.25 -4.42
N ASN A 249 -7.10 -4.71 -5.10
CA ASN A 249 -8.04 -5.48 -5.92
C ASN A 249 -8.12 -4.94 -7.36
N GLN A 250 -8.81 -5.66 -8.26
CA GLN A 250 -8.82 -5.36 -9.70
C GLN A 250 -10.14 -4.73 -10.19
N LEU A 251 -10.92 -4.16 -9.27
CA LEU A 251 -12.23 -3.61 -9.55
C LEU A 251 -12.12 -2.22 -10.21
N PRO A 252 -12.81 -1.95 -11.34
CA PRO A 252 -12.80 -0.62 -11.98
C PRO A 252 -13.77 0.39 -11.35
N SER A 253 -14.81 -0.09 -10.64
CA SER A 253 -15.83 0.74 -9.97
C SER A 253 -16.48 0.01 -8.78
N LEU A 254 -16.75 0.72 -7.68
CA LEU A 254 -17.47 0.18 -6.53
C LEU A 254 -18.99 0.12 -6.75
N PRO A 255 -19.71 -0.81 -6.10
CA PRO A 255 -21.17 -0.84 -6.06
C PRO A 255 -21.73 0.35 -5.26
N ALA A 256 -23.05 0.52 -5.26
CA ALA A 256 -23.71 1.55 -4.47
C ALA A 256 -23.36 1.42 -2.98
N LEU A 257 -22.95 2.54 -2.37
CA LEU A 257 -22.55 2.58 -0.97
C LEU A 257 -23.79 2.66 -0.06
N PRO A 258 -23.77 1.97 1.10
CA PRO A 258 -24.88 2.04 2.04
C PRO A 258 -24.95 3.43 2.69
N SER A 259 -26.16 3.92 2.95
CA SER A 259 -26.37 5.26 3.51
C SER A 259 -25.79 5.45 4.92
N GLY A 260 -25.54 4.35 5.64
CA GLY A 260 -24.95 4.33 6.97
C GLY A 260 -23.42 4.43 7.00
N LEU A 261 -22.74 4.38 5.85
CA LEU A 261 -21.28 4.34 5.78
C LEU A 261 -20.67 5.64 6.34
N ARG A 262 -19.70 5.48 7.23
CA ARG A 262 -18.96 6.53 7.94
C ARG A 262 -17.53 6.65 7.40
N GLU A 263 -16.91 5.51 7.11
CA GLU A 263 -15.52 5.43 6.67
C GLU A 263 -15.41 4.60 5.39
N LEU A 264 -14.76 5.15 4.38
CA LEU A 264 -14.45 4.47 3.13
C LEU A 264 -12.94 4.57 2.89
N ILE A 265 -12.28 3.43 2.88
CA ILE A 265 -10.85 3.29 2.62
C ILE A 265 -10.69 2.39 1.40
N VAL A 266 -10.16 2.95 0.31
CA VAL A 266 -9.94 2.26 -0.95
C VAL A 266 -8.54 2.52 -1.46
N VAL A 267 -7.73 1.46 -1.53
CA VAL A 267 -6.29 1.59 -1.71
C VAL A 267 -5.81 0.67 -2.82
N GLU A 268 -4.90 1.15 -3.66
CA GLU A 268 -4.21 0.31 -4.65
C GLU A 268 -5.19 -0.52 -5.51
N SER A 269 -6.31 0.09 -5.89
CA SER A 269 -7.29 -0.50 -6.79
C SER A 269 -7.35 0.33 -8.07
N PRO A 270 -7.46 -0.24 -9.28
CA PRO A 270 -7.50 0.52 -10.52
C PRO A 270 -8.88 1.20 -10.72
N LEU A 271 -9.47 1.74 -9.66
CA LEU A 271 -10.74 2.45 -9.70
C LEU A 271 -10.60 3.70 -10.56
N THR A 272 -11.49 3.82 -11.55
CA THR A 272 -11.55 4.99 -12.43
C THR A 272 -12.55 6.04 -11.95
N SER A 273 -13.53 5.61 -11.13
CA SER A 273 -14.56 6.47 -10.54
C SER A 273 -15.05 5.92 -9.20
N LEU A 274 -15.62 6.80 -8.38
CA LEU A 274 -16.34 6.46 -7.16
C LEU A 274 -17.86 6.63 -7.36
N PRO A 275 -18.69 5.78 -6.74
CA PRO A 275 -20.14 5.95 -6.71
C PRO A 275 -20.54 7.18 -5.88
N GLU A 276 -21.83 7.52 -5.85
CA GLU A 276 -22.34 8.58 -4.99
C GLU A 276 -21.98 8.32 -3.52
N LEU A 277 -21.41 9.35 -2.87
CA LEU A 277 -20.97 9.25 -1.48
C LEU A 277 -22.14 9.47 -0.52
N PRO A 278 -22.29 8.63 0.52
CA PRO A 278 -23.36 8.80 1.49
C PRO A 278 -23.15 10.07 2.31
N SER A 279 -24.25 10.77 2.63
CA SER A 279 -24.23 12.05 3.32
C SER A 279 -23.61 11.98 4.73
N GLY A 280 -23.62 10.80 5.34
CA GLY A 280 -23.06 10.51 6.66
C GLY A 280 -21.57 10.15 6.68
N LEU A 281 -20.89 10.15 5.52
CA LEU A 281 -19.47 9.81 5.42
C LEU A 281 -18.61 10.90 6.07
N CYS A 282 -17.74 10.48 6.98
CA CYS A 282 -16.84 11.36 7.73
C CYS A 282 -15.39 11.29 7.22
N LYS A 283 -14.99 10.15 6.66
CA LYS A 283 -13.61 9.88 6.23
C LYS A 283 -13.61 9.15 4.89
N LEU A 284 -12.86 9.71 3.94
CA LEU A 284 -12.67 9.13 2.61
C LEU A 284 -11.18 9.08 2.30
N TRP A 285 -10.63 7.87 2.24
CA TRP A 285 -9.27 7.64 1.77
C TRP A 285 -9.33 6.78 0.51
N ALA A 286 -9.08 7.38 -0.63
CA ALA A 286 -9.08 6.72 -1.93
C ALA A 286 -7.72 6.94 -2.63
N PHE A 287 -6.62 6.51 -2.02
CA PHE A 287 -5.27 6.76 -2.52
C PHE A 287 -4.70 5.61 -3.36
N ASN A 288 -3.78 5.93 -4.28
CA ASN A 288 -3.18 5.02 -5.26
C ASN A 288 -4.22 4.29 -6.13
N ASN A 289 -5.19 5.04 -6.68
CA ASN A 289 -6.15 4.51 -7.64
C ASN A 289 -5.95 5.18 -9.02
N GLN A 290 -6.92 5.08 -9.92
CA GLN A 290 -6.89 5.72 -11.25
C GLN A 290 -8.03 6.74 -11.41
N LEU A 291 -8.42 7.40 -10.31
CA LEU A 291 -9.58 8.28 -10.30
C LEU A 291 -9.31 9.50 -11.19
N ALA A 292 -10.14 9.67 -12.22
CA ALA A 292 -10.11 10.83 -13.10
C ALA A 292 -11.00 11.99 -12.60
N SER A 293 -11.93 11.70 -11.69
CA SER A 293 -12.80 12.68 -11.04
C SER A 293 -13.32 12.16 -9.71
N LEU A 294 -13.82 13.07 -8.87
CA LEU A 294 -14.52 12.74 -7.63
C LEU A 294 -16.00 13.15 -7.71
N PRO A 295 -16.91 12.37 -7.12
CA PRO A 295 -18.30 12.77 -6.93
C PRO A 295 -18.42 13.97 -5.96
N ALA A 296 -19.64 14.49 -5.79
CA ALA A 296 -19.89 15.53 -4.80
C ALA A 296 -19.53 15.04 -3.40
N LEU A 297 -18.74 15.83 -2.68
CA LEU A 297 -18.28 15.49 -1.33
C LEU A 297 -19.40 15.75 -0.31
N PRO A 298 -19.62 14.83 0.64
CA PRO A 298 -20.65 15.00 1.65
C PRO A 298 -20.28 16.11 2.65
N PRO A 299 -21.27 16.86 3.15
CA PRO A 299 -21.02 18.02 4.02
C PRO A 299 -20.39 17.64 5.38
N GLY A 300 -20.55 16.39 5.81
CA GLY A 300 -19.99 15.86 7.05
C GLY A 300 -18.55 15.37 6.97
N LEU A 301 -17.92 15.39 5.78
CA LEU A 301 -16.57 14.89 5.58
C LEU A 301 -15.54 15.73 6.33
N ARG A 302 -14.68 15.08 7.10
CA ARG A 302 -13.61 15.68 7.91
C ARG A 302 -12.22 15.38 7.34
N GLU A 303 -12.05 14.19 6.78
CA GLU A 303 -10.78 13.73 6.23
C GLU A 303 -10.96 13.27 4.78
N LEU A 304 -10.12 13.80 3.90
CA LEU A 304 -10.05 13.42 2.50
C LEU A 304 -8.60 13.12 2.11
N SER A 305 -8.31 11.88 1.72
CA SER A 305 -7.05 11.48 1.09
C SER A 305 -7.36 10.88 -0.27
N VAL A 306 -6.80 11.46 -1.33
CA VAL A 306 -6.93 11.01 -2.73
C VAL A 306 -5.58 11.05 -3.43
N ASP A 307 -4.52 10.76 -2.68
CA ASP A 307 -3.14 10.79 -3.16
C ASP A 307 -2.92 9.74 -4.27
N GLY A 308 -2.04 10.01 -5.23
CA GLY A 308 -1.68 9.03 -6.26
C GLY A 308 -2.86 8.66 -7.18
N ASN A 309 -3.56 9.67 -7.68
CA ASN A 309 -4.65 9.51 -8.65
C ASN A 309 -4.37 10.34 -9.92
N LEU A 310 -5.35 10.43 -10.81
CA LEU A 310 -5.27 11.18 -12.07
C LEU A 310 -6.19 12.41 -12.05
N LEU A 311 -6.38 13.04 -10.89
CA LEU A 311 -7.34 14.13 -10.72
C LEU A 311 -6.80 15.43 -11.32
N PRO A 312 -7.49 16.04 -12.31
CA PRO A 312 -7.12 17.36 -12.82
C PRO A 312 -7.63 18.50 -11.92
N SER A 313 -8.62 18.23 -11.07
CA SER A 313 -9.23 19.20 -10.15
C SER A 313 -10.01 18.50 -9.05
N LEU A 314 -10.23 19.17 -7.92
CA LEU A 314 -11.13 18.73 -6.86
C LEU A 314 -12.51 19.39 -6.97
N PRO A 315 -13.59 18.70 -6.55
CA PRO A 315 -14.91 19.31 -6.39
C PRO A 315 -14.90 20.33 -5.24
N ALA A 316 -16.04 21.01 -5.03
CA ALA A 316 -16.20 21.91 -3.89
C ALA A 316 -15.94 21.17 -2.57
N LEU A 317 -15.03 21.72 -1.75
CA LEU A 317 -14.65 21.13 -0.48
C LEU A 317 -15.70 21.45 0.60
N PRO A 318 -16.08 20.47 1.44
CA PRO A 318 -17.03 20.70 2.51
C PRO A 318 -16.44 21.62 3.59
N SER A 319 -17.26 22.49 4.16
CA SER A 319 -16.80 23.51 5.12
C SER A 319 -16.22 22.91 6.41
N GLY A 320 -16.57 21.67 6.74
CA GLY A 320 -16.11 20.93 7.92
C GLY A 320 -14.83 20.13 7.72
N LEU A 321 -14.21 20.16 6.53
CA LEU A 321 -12.99 19.40 6.25
C LEU A 321 -11.82 19.94 7.09
N GLN A 322 -11.10 19.03 7.75
CA GLN A 322 -9.98 19.32 8.64
C GLN A 322 -8.64 18.88 8.02
N SER A 323 -8.61 17.76 7.30
CA SER A 323 -7.41 17.25 6.63
C SER A 323 -7.68 16.95 5.16
N LEU A 324 -6.80 17.45 4.28
CA LEU A 324 -6.82 17.23 2.84
C LEU A 324 -5.44 16.77 2.37
N SER A 325 -5.40 15.55 1.82
CA SER A 325 -4.24 15.00 1.11
C SER A 325 -4.64 14.66 -0.33
N ALA A 326 -4.01 15.29 -1.30
CA ALA A 326 -4.25 15.08 -2.73
C ALA A 326 -2.95 15.16 -3.54
N SER A 327 -1.86 14.67 -2.96
CA SER A 327 -0.53 14.63 -3.56
C SER A 327 -0.45 13.65 -4.72
N HIS A 328 0.52 13.81 -5.61
CA HIS A 328 0.69 12.97 -6.81
C HIS A 328 -0.58 12.92 -7.67
N ASN A 329 -1.06 14.08 -8.08
CA ASN A 329 -2.21 14.23 -8.99
C ASN A 329 -1.82 15.16 -10.16
N GLN A 330 -2.78 15.56 -10.99
CA GLN A 330 -2.55 16.41 -12.17
C GLN A 330 -3.20 17.79 -12.01
N MET A 331 -3.31 18.29 -10.78
CA MET A 331 -4.06 19.52 -10.50
C MET A 331 -3.28 20.76 -10.92
N ALA A 332 -3.91 21.61 -11.72
CA ALA A 332 -3.39 22.93 -12.07
C ALA A 332 -3.80 24.03 -11.07
N SER A 333 -4.88 23.80 -10.33
CA SER A 333 -5.42 24.73 -9.31
C SER A 333 -6.22 23.99 -8.25
N LEU A 334 -6.35 24.60 -7.07
CA LEU A 334 -7.21 24.12 -6.00
C LEU A 334 -8.52 24.94 -5.90
N PRO A 335 -9.63 24.31 -5.47
CA PRO A 335 -10.84 25.05 -5.08
C PRO A 335 -10.59 25.89 -3.82
N THR A 336 -11.57 26.71 -3.43
CA THR A 336 -11.51 27.45 -2.17
C THR A 336 -11.34 26.49 -0.99
N LEU A 337 -10.32 26.75 -0.16
CA LEU A 337 -10.03 25.94 1.01
C LEU A 337 -11.04 26.23 2.13
N PRO A 338 -11.50 25.19 2.86
CA PRO A 338 -12.43 25.39 3.95
C PRO A 338 -11.74 26.09 5.13
N PRO A 339 -12.47 26.95 5.88
CA PRO A 339 -11.88 27.74 6.96
C PRO A 339 -11.40 26.90 8.15
N GLY A 340 -11.92 25.67 8.27
CA GLY A 340 -11.57 24.71 9.31
C GLY A 340 -10.38 23.81 8.98
N LEU A 341 -9.75 23.95 7.81
CA LEU A 341 -8.66 23.07 7.40
C LEU A 341 -7.41 23.30 8.28
N GLU A 342 -6.86 22.20 8.81
CA GLU A 342 -5.70 22.16 9.69
C GLU A 342 -4.48 21.57 8.96
N GLU A 343 -4.70 20.64 8.04
CA GLU A 343 -3.64 19.98 7.27
C GLU A 343 -3.94 20.00 5.77
N LEU A 344 -2.95 20.41 4.97
CA LEU A 344 -3.01 20.40 3.51
C LEU A 344 -1.73 19.80 2.92
N SER A 345 -1.86 18.69 2.19
CA SER A 345 -0.80 18.10 1.36
C SER A 345 -1.28 17.95 -0.08
N VAL A 346 -0.59 18.63 -0.99
CA VAL A 346 -0.87 18.65 -2.44
C VAL A 346 0.43 18.63 -3.23
N ASP A 347 1.40 17.88 -2.70
CA ASP A 347 2.71 17.70 -3.31
C ASP A 347 2.58 17.04 -4.69
N ASP A 348 3.59 17.20 -5.55
CA ASP A 348 3.64 16.54 -6.86
C ASP A 348 2.36 16.78 -7.70
N ASN A 349 2.06 18.05 -7.90
CA ASN A 349 0.97 18.54 -8.76
C ASN A 349 1.51 19.60 -9.74
N GLN A 350 0.63 20.29 -10.46
CA GLN A 350 0.99 21.32 -11.43
C GLN A 350 0.52 22.71 -10.99
N LEU A 351 0.45 22.97 -9.68
CA LEU A 351 -0.10 24.19 -9.12
C LEU A 351 0.79 25.40 -9.43
N GLY A 352 0.24 26.38 -10.13
CA GLY A 352 0.92 27.67 -10.39
C GLY A 352 0.76 28.68 -9.24
N SER A 353 -0.30 28.54 -8.45
CA SER A 353 -0.60 29.37 -7.28
C SER A 353 -1.51 28.60 -6.31
N LEU A 354 -1.56 29.05 -5.06
CA LEU A 354 -2.51 28.55 -4.05
C LEU A 354 -3.65 29.56 -3.83
N PRO A 355 -4.87 29.10 -3.50
CA PRO A 355 -5.91 29.97 -2.95
C PRO A 355 -5.50 30.52 -1.57
N ALA A 356 -6.31 31.42 -1.02
CA ALA A 356 -6.07 31.94 0.33
C ALA A 356 -6.01 30.81 1.36
N LEU A 357 -4.92 30.76 2.13
CA LEU A 357 -4.72 29.75 3.15
C LEU A 357 -5.64 30.00 4.37
N PRO A 358 -6.28 28.96 4.92
CA PRO A 358 -7.14 29.10 6.08
C PRO A 358 -6.34 29.42 7.35
N LEU A 359 -6.92 30.21 8.24
CA LEU A 359 -6.24 30.69 9.47
C LEU A 359 -5.88 29.57 10.46
N ARG A 360 -6.57 28.43 10.38
CA ARG A 360 -6.35 27.26 11.25
C ARG A 360 -5.30 26.28 10.73
N LEU A 361 -4.74 26.52 9.54
CA LEU A 361 -3.78 25.62 8.94
C LEU A 361 -2.51 25.54 9.78
N GLN A 362 -2.13 24.32 10.15
CA GLN A 362 -0.95 24.00 10.95
C GLN A 362 0.14 23.36 10.09
N LYS A 363 -0.23 22.55 9.09
CA LYS A 363 0.71 21.87 8.19
C LYS A 363 0.38 22.17 6.74
N LEU A 364 1.38 22.61 5.99
CA LEU A 364 1.29 22.87 4.56
C LEU A 364 2.40 22.16 3.81
N SER A 365 2.02 21.25 2.91
CA SER A 365 2.90 20.53 2.00
C SER A 365 2.47 20.78 0.55
N VAL A 366 3.32 21.46 -0.20
CA VAL A 366 3.08 21.92 -1.58
C VAL A 366 4.33 21.74 -2.45
N SER A 367 5.16 20.78 -2.08
CA SER A 367 6.42 20.46 -2.73
C SER A 367 6.18 19.96 -4.16
N HIS A 368 7.20 20.04 -5.02
CA HIS A 368 7.14 19.54 -6.40
C HIS A 368 5.93 20.12 -7.18
N ASN A 369 5.81 21.45 -7.16
CA ASN A 369 4.78 22.19 -7.89
C ASN A 369 5.43 23.30 -8.75
N LEU A 370 4.62 24.19 -9.33
CA LEU A 370 5.06 25.29 -10.18
C LEU A 370 4.88 26.66 -9.49
N LEU A 371 4.82 26.69 -8.15
CA LEU A 371 4.51 27.89 -7.38
C LEU A 371 5.64 28.92 -7.53
N THR A 372 5.26 30.15 -7.86
CA THR A 372 6.19 31.29 -7.95
C THR A 372 6.20 32.15 -6.68
N HIS A 373 5.11 32.08 -5.92
CA HIS A 373 4.90 32.78 -4.67
C HIS A 373 3.94 31.99 -3.78
N LEU A 374 3.98 32.26 -2.48
CA LEU A 374 2.98 31.80 -1.51
C LEU A 374 2.17 33.02 -1.04
N SER A 375 0.88 32.82 -0.79
CA SER A 375 0.06 33.81 -0.09
C SER A 375 0.55 34.00 1.35
N ALA A 376 0.00 34.99 2.06
CA ALA A 376 0.30 35.18 3.48
C ALA A 376 0.10 33.87 4.26
N LEU A 377 1.14 33.45 4.97
CA LEU A 377 1.11 32.25 5.80
C LEU A 377 0.25 32.49 7.04
N PRO A 378 -0.59 31.52 7.45
CA PRO A 378 -1.41 31.66 8.63
C PRO A 378 -0.55 31.68 9.90
N PRO A 379 -0.97 32.44 10.94
CA PRO A 379 -0.16 32.64 12.14
C PRO A 379 0.06 31.35 12.95
N GLY A 380 -0.81 30.35 12.79
CA GLY A 380 -0.72 29.05 13.46
C GLY A 380 0.06 27.97 12.70
N LEU A 381 0.68 28.30 11.56
CA LEU A 381 1.43 27.32 10.76
C LEU A 381 2.69 26.87 11.52
N GLN A 382 2.86 25.55 11.64
CA GLN A 382 3.97 24.89 12.33
C GLN A 382 4.96 24.27 11.34
N SER A 383 4.46 23.69 10.24
CA SER A 383 5.29 23.03 9.22
C SER A 383 4.98 23.56 7.82
N LEU A 384 6.03 23.95 7.10
CA LEU A 384 5.97 24.35 5.70
C LEU A 384 6.98 23.54 4.87
N TRP A 385 6.45 22.67 4.00
CA TRP A 385 7.20 21.96 2.96
C TRP A 385 6.79 22.49 1.58
N ALA A 386 7.71 23.20 0.92
CA ALA A 386 7.49 23.79 -0.40
C ALA A 386 8.73 23.63 -1.28
N THR A 387 9.30 22.43 -1.29
CA THR A 387 10.54 22.13 -2.01
C THR A 387 10.29 22.01 -3.50
N ASN A 388 11.34 22.15 -4.31
CA ASN A 388 11.29 21.95 -5.76
C ASN A 388 10.13 22.71 -6.42
N ASN A 389 10.09 24.02 -6.16
CA ASN A 389 9.12 24.97 -6.72
C ASN A 389 9.89 26.08 -7.47
N ARG A 390 9.20 27.17 -7.83
CA ARG A 390 9.79 28.34 -8.49
C ARG A 390 9.70 29.58 -7.61
N LEU A 391 9.71 29.41 -6.28
CA LEU A 391 9.51 30.51 -5.33
C LEU A 391 10.63 31.53 -5.46
N THR A 392 10.27 32.79 -5.73
CA THR A 392 11.21 33.92 -5.80
C THR A 392 11.24 34.76 -4.52
N SER A 393 10.30 34.52 -3.61
CA SER A 393 10.20 35.19 -2.31
C SER A 393 9.34 34.38 -1.35
N LEU A 394 9.54 34.60 -0.05
CA LEU A 394 8.64 34.13 1.00
C LEU A 394 8.03 35.34 1.72
N SER A 395 6.77 35.22 2.15
CA SER A 395 6.16 36.18 3.07
C SER A 395 6.79 36.08 4.47
N ALA A 396 6.39 36.97 5.38
CA ALA A 396 6.77 36.84 6.79
C ALA A 396 6.39 35.45 7.32
N LEU A 397 7.33 34.82 8.03
CA LEU A 397 7.13 33.50 8.62
C LEU A 397 6.34 33.65 9.93
N PRO A 398 5.41 32.74 10.24
CA PRO A 398 4.68 32.77 11.49
C PRO A 398 5.61 32.48 12.68
N PRO A 399 5.36 33.09 13.84
CA PRO A 399 6.25 32.96 15.00
C PRO A 399 6.32 31.54 15.57
N GLY A 400 5.29 30.72 15.34
CA GLY A 400 5.21 29.32 15.77
C GLY A 400 5.73 28.31 14.75
N LEU A 401 6.36 28.74 13.66
CA LEU A 401 6.89 27.81 12.65
C LEU A 401 8.08 27.02 13.24
N GLU A 402 7.99 25.71 13.21
CA GLU A 402 9.02 24.78 13.68
C GLU A 402 9.83 24.19 12.52
N GLU A 403 9.20 23.99 11.35
CA GLU A 403 9.83 23.40 10.18
C GLU A 403 9.64 24.27 8.94
N LEU A 404 10.76 24.65 8.30
CA LEU A 404 10.80 25.34 7.02
C LEU A 404 11.68 24.57 6.04
N VAL A 405 11.05 23.98 5.03
CA VAL A 405 11.72 23.19 4.00
C VAL A 405 11.36 23.75 2.63
N VAL A 406 12.30 24.46 2.03
CA VAL A 406 12.14 25.25 0.79
C VAL A 406 13.34 25.06 -0.15
N PHE A 407 14.05 23.94 -0.04
CA PHE A 407 15.17 23.65 -0.93
C PHE A 407 14.73 23.49 -2.40
N ASP A 408 15.67 23.64 -3.33
CA ASP A 408 15.41 23.65 -4.78
C ASP A 408 14.36 24.70 -5.18
N ASN A 409 14.63 25.97 -4.88
CA ASN A 409 13.80 27.11 -5.25
C ASN A 409 14.67 28.25 -5.82
N GLN A 410 14.10 29.45 -6.01
CA GLN A 410 14.79 30.61 -6.59
C GLN A 410 14.90 31.77 -5.59
N LEU A 411 14.92 31.48 -4.29
CA LEU A 411 14.90 32.49 -3.25
C LEU A 411 16.23 33.28 -3.21
N PRO A 412 16.21 34.61 -3.35
CA PRO A 412 17.43 35.44 -3.24
C PRO A 412 17.81 35.75 -1.78
N SER A 413 16.84 35.66 -0.87
CA SER A 413 16.97 35.91 0.56
C SER A 413 15.87 35.19 1.33
N LEU A 414 16.10 34.92 2.62
CA LEU A 414 15.07 34.46 3.55
C LEU A 414 14.54 35.63 4.39
N PRO A 415 13.24 35.62 4.77
CA PRO A 415 12.69 36.53 5.79
C PRO A 415 13.30 36.24 7.17
N ALA A 416 12.97 37.07 8.16
CA ALA A 416 13.34 36.79 9.55
C ALA A 416 12.81 35.41 9.99
N LEU A 417 13.71 34.61 10.54
CA LEU A 417 13.43 33.26 11.01
C LEU A 417 12.84 33.32 12.42
N PRO A 418 11.79 32.54 12.72
CA PRO A 418 11.25 32.48 14.07
C PRO A 418 12.24 31.77 15.01
N PRO A 419 12.35 32.21 16.28
CA PRO A 419 13.30 31.64 17.24
C PRO A 419 13.00 30.18 17.59
N GLY A 420 11.74 29.74 17.42
CA GLY A 420 11.31 28.35 17.62
C GLY A 420 11.63 27.40 16.47
N LEU A 421 12.23 27.88 15.37
CA LEU A 421 12.51 27.06 14.19
C LEU A 421 13.54 25.97 14.52
N ARG A 422 13.16 24.71 14.32
CA ARG A 422 13.99 23.53 14.58
C ARG A 422 14.63 22.99 13.32
N THR A 423 13.94 23.11 12.18
CA THR A 423 14.44 22.60 10.90
C THR A 423 14.39 23.71 9.85
N LEU A 424 15.55 24.05 9.29
CA LEU A 424 15.70 24.93 8.15
C LEU A 424 16.41 24.17 7.02
N ARG A 425 15.69 23.87 5.94
CA ARG A 425 16.25 23.30 4.71
C ARG A 425 16.00 24.26 3.56
N ALA A 426 17.00 25.05 3.21
CA ALA A 426 16.94 26.02 2.11
C ALA A 426 18.11 25.84 1.12
N SER A 427 18.64 24.62 1.00
CA SER A 427 19.66 24.28 0.01
C SER A 427 19.20 24.56 -1.43
N ASN A 428 20.14 24.71 -2.36
CA ASN A 428 19.89 24.92 -3.79
C ASN A 428 18.90 26.07 -4.07
N ASN A 429 19.16 27.21 -3.45
CA ASN A 429 18.46 28.46 -3.72
C ASN A 429 19.44 29.49 -4.30
N ARG A 430 19.02 30.75 -4.38
CA ARG A 430 19.86 31.87 -4.83
C ARG A 430 20.25 32.79 -3.67
N LEU A 431 20.32 32.25 -2.45
CA LEU A 431 20.57 33.04 -1.26
C LEU A 431 21.96 33.67 -1.34
N THR A 432 22.01 35.00 -1.23
CA THR A 432 23.28 35.75 -1.18
C THR A 432 23.65 36.18 0.23
N ARG A 433 22.65 36.24 1.11
CA ARG A 433 22.74 36.65 2.51
C ARG A 433 21.77 35.81 3.33
N LEU A 434 22.04 35.75 4.63
CA LEU A 434 21.19 35.12 5.62
C LEU A 434 20.65 36.19 6.59
N PRO A 435 19.43 36.02 7.12
CA PRO A 435 18.87 36.95 8.09
C PRO A 435 19.62 36.85 9.43
N GLU A 436 19.78 37.97 10.15
CA GLU A 436 20.47 37.99 11.46
C GLU A 436 19.86 37.01 12.47
N SER A 437 18.55 36.78 12.39
CA SER A 437 17.82 35.81 13.21
C SER A 437 18.38 34.39 13.14
N ILE A 438 19.18 34.04 12.13
CA ILE A 438 19.80 32.72 12.01
C ILE A 438 20.75 32.41 13.18
N THR A 439 21.39 33.43 13.77
CA THR A 439 22.26 33.26 14.95
C THR A 439 21.47 33.07 16.24
N GLY A 440 20.16 33.31 16.21
CA GLY A 440 19.24 33.14 17.34
C GLY A 440 18.52 31.79 17.35
N LEU A 441 18.81 30.90 16.41
CA LEU A 441 18.25 29.55 16.39
C LEU A 441 18.85 28.70 17.52
N SER A 442 18.11 27.68 17.97
CA SER A 442 18.59 26.71 18.95
C SER A 442 19.83 25.99 18.44
N SER A 443 20.75 25.60 19.33
CA SER A 443 21.90 24.74 18.99
C SER A 443 21.49 23.35 18.49
N GLU A 444 20.25 22.94 18.74
CA GLU A 444 19.66 21.69 18.25
C GLU A 444 19.02 21.86 16.87
N ALA A 445 18.94 23.09 16.34
CA ALA A 445 18.33 23.35 15.05
C ALA A 445 19.17 22.75 13.91
N THR A 446 18.50 22.04 13.02
CA THR A 446 19.12 21.47 11.83
C THR A 446 19.03 22.46 10.68
N VAL A 447 20.18 22.92 10.18
CA VAL A 447 20.26 23.96 9.14
C VAL A 447 21.03 23.43 7.92
N HIS A 448 20.36 23.41 6.77
CA HIS A 448 20.94 23.04 5.47
C HIS A 448 20.79 24.19 4.48
N LEU A 449 21.93 24.70 4.01
CA LEU A 449 22.03 25.88 3.12
C LEU A 449 22.96 25.64 1.92
N GLU A 450 23.36 24.40 1.68
CA GLU A 450 24.28 24.04 0.59
C GLU A 450 23.73 24.49 -0.78
N GLY A 451 24.60 24.70 -1.77
CA GLY A 451 24.14 25.07 -3.12
C GLY A 451 23.55 26.48 -3.25
N ASN A 452 23.85 27.38 -2.30
CA ASN A 452 23.52 28.80 -2.37
C ASN A 452 24.73 29.66 -2.75
N LEU A 453 24.49 30.91 -3.15
CA LEU A 453 25.50 31.90 -3.56
C LEU A 453 25.90 32.82 -2.38
N LEU A 454 26.12 32.24 -1.20
CA LEU A 454 26.41 32.98 0.01
C LEU A 454 27.72 33.77 -0.15
N SER A 455 27.69 35.06 0.18
CA SER A 455 28.88 35.90 0.10
C SER A 455 29.94 35.46 1.11
N GLU A 456 31.23 35.66 0.80
CA GLU A 456 32.33 35.38 1.75
C GLU A 456 32.13 36.07 3.09
N ARG A 457 31.62 37.31 3.07
CA ARG A 457 31.31 38.04 4.30
C ARG A 457 30.24 37.35 5.14
N THR A 458 29.23 36.77 4.50
CA THR A 458 28.18 35.99 5.20
C THR A 458 28.76 34.72 5.80
N LEU A 459 29.65 34.03 5.08
CA LEU A 459 30.33 32.83 5.57
C LEU A 459 31.31 33.11 6.73
N GLN A 460 31.90 34.31 6.78
CA GLN A 460 32.79 34.73 7.87
C GLN A 460 32.05 35.21 9.13
N THR A 461 30.77 35.56 9.01
CA THR A 461 29.94 36.03 10.14
C THR A 461 29.12 34.93 10.82
N MET A 462 29.09 33.74 10.22
CA MET A 462 28.59 32.52 10.86
C MET A 462 29.73 31.82 11.59
#